data_AF-A0A357MLC0-F1
#
_entry.id   AF-A0A357MLC0-F1
#
_cell.length_a   1.000
_cell.length_b   1.000
_cell.length_c   1.000
_cell.angle_alpha   90.00
_cell.angle_beta   90.00
_cell.angle_gamma   90.00
#
_symmetry.space_group_name_H-M   'P 1'
#
loop_
_entity.id
_entity.type
_entity.pdbx_description
1 polymer ?
#
loop_
_entity_poly.entity_id
_entity_poly.type
_entity_poly.pdbx_seq_one_letter_code
_entity_poly.pdbx_strand_id
1 'polypeptide(L)'
;MLDATRPQHRLPAAPGVGFKPAHFTALDADPGPVRWLEVHAENYMGDGGRPIAQLRALSERFPISVHGVGLSIGGEGPLDAEHLDRLKHLLGWLAPASFSEHLAWS
;
A
#
# COMPACT_ATOMS: atom_id res chain seq x y z
N MET A 1 -2.13 -18.65 -23.74
CA MET A 1 -3.00 -18.18 -22.65
C MET A 1 -2.24 -18.39 -21.36
N LEU A 2 -1.63 -17.35 -20.80
CA LEU A 2 -0.95 -17.42 -19.51
C LEU A 2 -1.97 -17.06 -18.43
N ASP A 3 -2.14 -17.96 -17.47
CA ASP A 3 -2.97 -17.79 -16.27
C ASP A 3 -2.74 -16.43 -15.59
N ALA A 4 -3.74 -15.55 -15.67
CA ALA A 4 -3.73 -14.21 -15.09
C ALA A 4 -4.49 -14.14 -13.77
N THR A 5 -4.36 -15.14 -12.89
CA THR A 5 -5.30 -15.30 -11.77
C THR A 5 -4.68 -15.80 -10.46
N ARG A 6 -3.50 -15.29 -10.10
CA ARG A 6 -3.10 -15.26 -8.69
C ARG A 6 -2.72 -13.84 -8.28
N PRO A 7 -3.32 -13.27 -7.22
CA PRO A 7 -2.77 -12.07 -6.61
C PRO A 7 -1.32 -12.39 -6.26
N GLN A 8 -0.38 -11.60 -6.75
CA GLN A 8 1.02 -11.83 -6.46
C GLN A 8 1.21 -11.54 -4.96
N HIS A 9 1.30 -12.59 -4.16
CA HIS A 9 1.53 -12.52 -2.71
C HIS A 9 2.91 -11.92 -2.35
N ARG A 10 3.72 -11.54 -3.33
CA ARG A 10 5.07 -11.01 -3.16
C ARG A 10 5.34 -9.93 -4.19
N LEU A 11 6.17 -8.96 -3.81
CA LEU A 11 6.66 -7.95 -4.73
C LEU A 11 7.62 -8.59 -5.76
N PRO A 12 7.48 -8.31 -7.06
CA PRO A 12 8.40 -8.81 -8.07
C PRO A 12 9.77 -8.11 -7.95
N ALA A 13 10.84 -8.80 -8.34
CA ALA A 13 12.18 -8.22 -8.48
C ALA A 13 12.26 -7.33 -9.73
N ALA A 14 11.53 -6.22 -9.71
CA ALA A 14 11.35 -5.29 -10.80
C ALA A 14 11.14 -3.86 -10.26
N PRO A 15 11.22 -2.81 -11.11
CA PRO A 15 11.02 -1.44 -10.67
C PRO A 15 9.63 -1.20 -10.06
N GLY A 16 9.60 -0.56 -8.90
CA GLY A 16 8.40 -0.04 -8.27
C GLY A 16 8.46 1.46 -8.08
N VAL A 17 7.33 2.07 -7.72
CA VAL A 17 7.26 3.51 -7.47
C VAL A 17 6.33 3.83 -6.30
N GLY A 18 6.68 4.86 -5.52
CA GLY A 18 5.79 5.43 -4.52
C GLY A 18 4.60 6.12 -5.18
N PHE A 19 3.39 5.69 -4.86
CA PHE A 19 2.17 6.23 -5.46
C PHE A 19 1.81 7.60 -4.87
N LYS A 20 1.55 8.56 -5.76
CA LYS A 20 0.91 9.84 -5.47
C LYS A 20 -0.32 9.98 -6.37
N PRO A 21 -1.43 10.57 -5.91
CA PRO A 21 -2.66 10.69 -6.70
C PRO A 21 -2.49 11.34 -8.09
N ALA A 22 -1.52 12.25 -8.24
CA ALA A 22 -1.19 12.90 -9.50
C ALA A 22 -0.71 11.92 -10.59
N HIS A 23 -0.19 10.74 -10.21
CA HIS A 23 0.29 9.71 -11.14
C HIS A 23 -0.80 8.72 -11.55
N PHE A 24 -2.00 8.79 -10.97
CA PHE A 24 -3.06 7.81 -11.21
C PHE A 24 -3.37 7.66 -12.70
N THR A 25 -3.67 8.75 -13.41
CA THR A 25 -4.03 8.70 -14.83
C THR A 25 -2.89 8.16 -15.71
N ALA A 26 -1.64 8.49 -15.38
CA ALA A 26 -0.49 8.01 -16.14
C ALA A 26 -0.27 6.50 -15.93
N LEU A 27 -0.30 6.03 -14.68
CA LEU A 27 -0.22 4.61 -14.34
C LEU A 27 -1.39 3.80 -14.91
N ASP A 28 -2.58 4.43 -14.97
CA ASP A 28 -3.78 3.81 -15.51
C ASP A 28 -3.68 3.59 -17.02
N ALA A 29 -3.20 4.60 -17.75
CA ALA A 29 -3.05 4.58 -19.20
C ALA A 29 -1.85 3.73 -19.68
N ASP A 30 -0.66 3.97 -19.15
CA ASP A 30 0.56 3.22 -19.45
C ASP A 30 1.56 3.30 -18.28
N PRO A 31 1.73 2.20 -17.51
CA PRO A 31 2.66 2.20 -16.37
C PRO A 31 4.13 2.07 -16.78
N GLY A 32 4.45 1.92 -18.07
CA GLY A 32 5.83 1.77 -18.55
C GLY A 32 6.56 0.61 -17.86
N PRO A 33 7.72 0.83 -17.19
CA PRO A 33 8.47 -0.21 -16.50
C PRO A 33 8.00 -0.52 -15.07
N VAL A 34 7.02 0.21 -14.53
CA VAL A 34 6.54 0.01 -13.15
C VAL A 34 5.82 -1.33 -13.02
N ARG A 35 6.17 -2.10 -11.98
CA ARG A 35 5.59 -3.45 -11.73
C ARG A 35 4.95 -3.61 -10.37
N TRP A 36 5.17 -2.69 -9.45
CA TRP A 36 4.51 -2.65 -8.14
C TRP A 36 4.50 -1.22 -7.60
N LEU A 37 3.61 -0.95 -6.65
CA LEU A 37 3.42 0.38 -6.08
C LEU A 37 3.64 0.34 -4.57
N GLU A 38 4.22 1.41 -4.04
CA GLU A 38 4.28 1.64 -2.59
C GLU A 38 3.33 2.75 -2.17
N VAL A 39 2.65 2.56 -1.05
CA VAL A 39 1.78 3.56 -0.43
C VAL A 39 2.14 3.73 1.04
N HIS A 40 1.99 4.95 1.57
CA HIS A 40 2.01 5.14 3.01
C HIS A 40 0.67 4.74 3.60
N ALA A 41 0.67 3.93 4.67
CA ALA A 41 -0.54 3.39 5.27
C ALA A 41 -1.53 4.50 5.69
N GLU A 42 -1.03 5.54 6.33
CA GLU A 42 -1.79 6.61 6.98
C GLU A 42 -2.60 7.44 5.99
N ASN A 43 -2.16 7.52 4.73
CA ASN A 43 -2.92 8.19 3.67
C ASN A 43 -4.20 7.44 3.27
N TYR A 44 -4.35 6.19 3.71
CA TYR A 44 -5.44 5.28 3.32
C TYR A 44 -6.12 4.61 4.54
N MET A 45 -5.95 5.18 5.73
CA MET A 45 -6.64 4.75 6.96
C MET A 45 -8.02 5.40 7.17
N GLY A 46 -8.45 6.28 6.27
CA GLY A 46 -9.75 6.95 6.34
C GLY A 46 -10.90 6.17 5.71
N ASP A 47 -12.13 6.61 5.93
CA ASP A 47 -13.38 5.89 5.60
C ASP A 47 -13.81 5.91 4.11
N GLY A 48 -12.88 6.12 3.17
CA GLY A 48 -13.19 6.04 1.74
C GLY A 48 -12.75 7.24 0.90
N GLY A 49 -13.63 7.62 -0.03
CA GLY A 49 -13.39 8.71 -0.97
C GLY A 49 -12.43 8.36 -2.12
N ARG A 50 -12.01 9.41 -2.85
CA ARG A 50 -11.14 9.26 -4.02
C ARG A 50 -9.84 8.50 -3.74
N PRO A 51 -9.11 8.70 -2.63
CA PRO A 51 -7.87 7.96 -2.37
C PRO A 51 -8.10 6.45 -2.30
N ILE A 52 -9.11 6.01 -1.55
CA ILE A 52 -9.45 4.59 -1.42
C ILE A 52 -9.95 4.01 -2.74
N ALA A 53 -10.77 4.74 -3.48
CA ALA A 53 -11.24 4.30 -4.80
C ALA A 53 -10.08 4.11 -5.79
N GLN A 54 -9.12 5.04 -5.81
CA GLN A 54 -7.93 4.92 -6.65
C GLN A 54 -7.03 3.76 -6.21
N LEU A 55 -6.79 3.60 -4.91
CA LEU A 55 -5.97 2.51 -4.39
C LEU A 55 -6.58 1.14 -4.71
N ARG A 56 -7.91 1.00 -4.59
CA ARG A 56 -8.62 -0.24 -4.95
C ARG A 56 -8.41 -0.58 -6.43
N ALA A 57 -8.65 0.38 -7.32
CA ALA A 57 -8.43 0.19 -8.76
C ALA A 57 -6.98 -0.18 -9.11
N LEU A 58 -6.00 0.42 -8.41
CA LEU A 58 -4.59 0.08 -8.60
C LEU A 58 -4.22 -1.29 -8.03
N SER A 59 -4.80 -1.69 -6.89
CA SER A 59 -4.53 -2.99 -6.26
C SER A 59 -5.01 -4.19 -7.09
N GLU A 60 -5.97 -3.96 -7.99
CA GLU A 60 -6.42 -4.99 -8.95
C GLU A 60 -5.39 -5.24 -10.06
N ARG A 61 -4.42 -4.34 -10.24
CA ARG A 61 -3.46 -4.35 -11.36
C ARG A 61 -2.00 -4.45 -10.92
N PHE A 62 -1.69 -3.96 -9.73
CA PHE A 62 -0.34 -3.92 -9.19
C PHE A 62 -0.28 -4.60 -7.82
N PRO A 63 0.77 -5.40 -7.56
CA PRO A 63 1.17 -5.73 -6.20
C PRO A 63 1.44 -4.44 -5.43
N ILE A 64 0.92 -4.36 -4.21
CA ILE A 64 1.06 -3.18 -3.35
C ILE A 64 1.99 -3.48 -2.18
N SER A 65 2.95 -2.60 -1.95
CA SER A 65 3.70 -2.46 -0.70
C SER A 65 3.01 -1.40 0.15
N VAL A 66 2.68 -1.73 1.39
CA VAL A 66 2.20 -0.76 2.36
C VAL A 66 3.34 -0.44 3.32
N HIS A 67 3.68 0.84 3.43
CA HIS A 67 4.69 1.33 4.34
C HIS A 67 4.02 2.19 5.42
N GLY A 68 4.06 1.77 6.67
CA GLY A 68 3.63 2.62 7.78
C GLY A 68 4.72 3.65 8.11
N VAL A 69 4.28 4.85 8.49
CA VAL A 69 5.18 5.95 8.91
C VAL A 69 4.72 6.60 10.21
N GLY A 70 3.80 5.99 10.95
CA GLY A 70 3.18 6.57 12.15
C GLY A 70 3.16 5.67 13.39
N LEU A 71 3.66 4.42 13.31
CA LEU A 71 3.53 3.47 14.43
C LEU A 71 4.72 3.53 15.42
N SER A 72 5.94 3.81 14.94
CA SER A 72 7.15 3.92 15.78
C SER A 72 7.35 2.70 16.69
N ILE A 73 7.50 1.49 16.11
CA ILE A 73 7.35 0.21 16.82
C ILE A 73 8.29 0.04 18.03
N GLY A 74 9.48 0.63 17.94
CA GLY A 74 10.53 0.64 18.97
C GLY A 74 10.58 1.94 19.77
N GLY A 75 9.52 2.76 19.75
CA GLY A 75 9.37 3.90 20.64
C GLY A 75 9.25 3.51 22.12
N GLU A 76 9.43 4.47 23.02
CA GLU A 76 9.39 4.21 24.47
C GLU A 76 7.98 3.93 25.01
N GLY A 77 6.95 4.41 24.30
CA GLY A 77 5.54 4.26 24.68
C GLY A 77 4.92 2.95 24.19
N PRO A 78 3.75 2.56 24.73
CA PRO A 78 2.96 1.49 24.15
C PRO A 78 2.51 1.87 22.73
N LEU A 79 2.27 0.86 21.89
CA LEU A 79 1.70 1.05 20.56
C LEU A 79 0.27 1.63 20.67
N ASP A 80 -0.07 2.56 19.77
CA ASP A 80 -1.42 3.09 19.65
C ASP A 80 -2.37 2.03 19.09
N ALA A 81 -3.29 1.54 19.94
CA ALA A 81 -4.25 0.51 19.58
C ALA A 81 -5.24 0.97 18.49
N GLU A 82 -5.63 2.25 18.47
CA GLU A 82 -6.55 2.77 17.47
C GLU A 82 -5.85 2.85 16.10
N HIS A 83 -4.58 3.25 16.09
CA HIS A 83 -3.76 3.18 14.89
C HIS A 83 -3.62 1.73 14.37
N LEU A 84 -3.35 0.77 15.27
CA LEU A 84 -3.26 -0.64 14.90
C LEU A 84 -4.56 -1.18 14.32
N ASP A 85 -5.73 -0.76 14.82
CA ASP A 85 -7.03 -1.15 14.28
C ASP A 85 -7.25 -0.60 12.87
N ARG A 86 -6.91 0.67 12.62
CA ARG A 86 -6.95 1.26 11.27
C ARG A 86 -5.98 0.59 10.31
N LEU A 87 -4.77 0.27 10.76
CA LEU A 87 -3.78 -0.47 9.98
C LEU A 87 -4.30 -1.88 9.64
N LYS A 88 -4.81 -2.61 10.64
CA LYS A 88 -5.40 -3.94 10.44
C LYS A 88 -6.56 -3.90 9.45
N HIS A 89 -7.41 -2.88 9.53
CA HIS A 89 -8.49 -2.68 8.57
C HIS A 89 -7.94 -2.51 7.14
N LEU A 90 -6.98 -1.60 6.95
CA LEU A 90 -6.34 -1.36 5.66
C LEU A 90 -5.72 -2.64 5.09
N LEU A 91 -4.88 -3.32 5.86
CA LEU A 91 -4.21 -4.56 5.42
C LEU A 91 -5.22 -5.67 5.13
N GLY A 92 -6.33 -5.72 5.87
CA GLY A 92 -7.36 -6.74 5.73
C GLY A 92 -8.07 -6.71 4.38
N TRP A 93 -8.46 -5.53 3.88
CA TRP A 93 -9.13 -5.44 2.58
C TRP A 93 -8.14 -5.32 1.41
N LEU A 94 -6.99 -4.66 1.63
CA LEU A 94 -6.01 -4.42 0.56
C LEU A 94 -5.18 -5.66 0.25
N ALA A 95 -4.98 -6.53 1.24
CA ALA A 95 -4.16 -7.74 1.16
C ALA A 95 -2.82 -7.50 0.43
N PRO A 96 -1.98 -6.56 0.91
CA PRO A 96 -0.79 -6.15 0.19
C PRO A 96 0.25 -7.27 0.09
N ALA A 97 1.12 -7.17 -0.91
CA ALA A 97 2.22 -8.10 -1.13
C ALA A 97 3.36 -7.94 -0.11
N SER A 98 3.42 -6.79 0.57
CA SER A 98 4.37 -6.50 1.64
C SER A 98 3.83 -5.44 2.60
N PHE A 99 4.20 -5.53 3.86
CA PHE A 99 4.06 -4.47 4.86
C PHE A 99 5.42 -4.19 5.51
N SER A 100 5.76 -2.91 5.67
CA SER A 100 6.95 -2.44 6.38
C SER A 100 6.63 -1.20 7.21
N GLU A 101 7.47 -0.90 8.19
CA GLU A 101 7.30 0.22 9.14
C GLU A 101 8.67 0.65 9.68
N HIS A 102 8.76 1.86 10.20
CA HIS A 102 9.93 2.36 10.89
C HIS A 102 10.08 1.79 12.29
N LEU A 103 11.34 1.60 12.71
CA LEU A 103 11.63 1.21 14.08
C LEU A 103 11.33 2.35 15.06
N ALA A 104 11.63 3.61 14.75
CA ALA A 104 11.44 4.74 15.66
C ALA A 104 11.31 6.07 14.90
N TRP A 105 10.96 7.14 15.63
CA TRP A 105 10.82 8.52 15.14
C TRP A 105 9.75 8.73 14.06
N SER A 106 8.66 7.99 14.20
CA SER A 106 7.42 8.17 13.44
C SER A 106 6.40 8.98 14.21
#